data_AF-A0A452GME1-F1
#
_entry.id   AF-A0A452GME1-F1
#
_cell.length_a   1.000
_cell.length_b   1.000
_cell.length_c   1.000
_cell.angle_alpha   90.00
_cell.angle_beta   90.00
_cell.angle_gamma   90.00
#
_symmetry.space_group_name_H-M   'P 1'
#
loop_
_entity.id
_entity.type
_entity.pdbx_description
1 polymer ?
#
loop_
_entity_poly.entity_id
_entity_poly.type
_entity_poly.pdbx_seq_one_letter_code
_entity_poly.pdbx_strand_id
1 'polypeptide(L)'
;SQARLGSQSDALALQTVRTARGNSFCVDCDAPNPDWASLNLGSLMCIECSGIHRNLGTHLSRVRSLDLDDWPGELILVMTAIGNALANAVWEGAVEGYQKPGPESSR
;
A
#
# COMPACT_ATOMS: atom_id res chain seq x y z
N SER A 1 17.37 24.89 6.66
CA SER A 1 16.02 25.44 6.41
C SER A 1 15.29 24.70 5.29
N GLN A 2 15.93 24.40 4.14
CA GLN A 2 15.32 23.60 3.05
C GLN A 2 15.03 22.12 3.40
N ALA A 3 15.95 21.42 4.08
CA ALA A 3 15.74 20.01 4.45
C ALA A 3 14.50 19.79 5.34
N ARG A 4 14.20 20.74 6.23
CA ARG A 4 13.03 20.71 7.12
C ARG A 4 11.71 21.01 6.39
N LEU A 5 11.76 21.71 5.26
CA LEU A 5 10.62 21.96 4.40
C LEU A 5 10.31 20.72 3.55
N GLY A 6 11.33 20.07 3.00
CA GLY A 6 11.21 18.77 2.30
C GLY A 6 10.60 17.69 3.20
N SER A 7 11.11 17.53 4.42
CA SER A 7 10.58 16.54 5.35
C SER A 7 9.10 16.78 5.75
N GLN A 8 8.65 18.04 5.75
CA GLN A 8 7.24 18.37 6.02
C GLN A 8 6.34 18.12 4.82
N SER A 9 6.81 18.41 3.60
CA SER A 9 6.06 18.07 2.39
C SER A 9 5.93 16.56 2.22
N ASP A 10 6.97 15.80 2.57
CA ASP A 10 6.97 14.34 2.46
C ASP A 10 6.01 13.71 3.48
N ALA A 11 6.00 14.22 4.71
CA ALA A 11 5.05 13.79 5.73
C ALA A 11 3.59 14.04 5.30
N LEU A 12 3.30 15.21 4.71
CA LEU A 12 1.96 15.50 4.19
C LEU A 12 1.61 14.60 3.00
N ALA A 13 2.55 14.37 2.09
CA ALA A 13 2.38 13.49 0.95
C ALA A 13 2.05 12.05 1.39
N LEU A 14 2.79 11.50 2.35
CA LEU A 14 2.51 10.18 2.91
C LEU A 14 1.16 10.13 3.63
N GLN A 15 0.75 11.22 4.30
CA GLN A 15 -0.58 11.31 4.88
C GLN A 15 -1.69 11.23 3.82
N THR A 16 -1.48 11.80 2.63
CA THR A 16 -2.45 11.65 1.52
C THR A 16 -2.54 10.20 1.04
N VAL A 17 -1.44 9.46 1.03
CA VAL A 17 -1.45 8.02 0.73
C VAL A 17 -2.23 7.26 1.79
N ARG A 18 -1.97 7.48 3.08
CA ARG A 18 -2.67 6.79 4.18
C ARG A 18 -4.19 7.03 4.18
N THR A 19 -4.62 8.20 3.70
CA THR A 19 -6.03 8.60 3.70
C THR A 19 -6.75 8.35 2.36
N ALA A 20 -6.05 7.82 1.35
CA ALA A 20 -6.68 7.44 0.10
C ALA A 20 -7.74 6.34 0.31
N ARG A 21 -8.71 6.27 -0.60
CA ARG A 21 -9.89 5.42 -0.42
C ARG A 21 -9.50 3.95 -0.28
N GLY A 22 -9.92 3.32 0.82
CA GLY A 22 -9.64 1.91 1.14
C GLY A 22 -8.32 1.68 1.88
N ASN A 23 -7.43 2.68 1.99
CA ASN A 23 -6.10 2.51 2.57
C ASN A 23 -6.09 2.38 4.11
N SER A 24 -7.25 2.43 4.76
CA SER A 24 -7.38 2.12 6.19
C SER A 24 -7.18 0.63 6.52
N PHE A 25 -7.23 -0.24 5.51
CA PHE A 25 -7.11 -1.69 5.65
C PHE A 25 -6.16 -2.26 4.59
N CYS A 26 -5.42 -3.30 4.96
CA CYS A 26 -4.52 -4.04 4.09
C CYS A 26 -5.27 -4.53 2.84
N VAL A 27 -4.68 -4.31 1.67
CA VAL A 27 -5.24 -4.71 0.38
C VAL A 27 -5.48 -6.21 0.26
N ASP A 28 -4.75 -7.05 1.00
CA ASP A 28 -4.86 -8.51 0.85
C ASP A 28 -5.61 -9.18 1.99
N CYS A 29 -5.59 -8.60 3.20
CA CYS A 29 -6.09 -9.29 4.40
C CYS A 29 -6.96 -8.48 5.36
N ASP A 30 -7.27 -7.25 4.99
CA ASP A 30 -8.04 -6.31 5.80
C ASP A 30 -7.48 -6.01 7.20
N ALA A 31 -6.19 -6.33 7.46
CA ALA A 31 -5.51 -5.87 8.68
C ALA A 31 -5.52 -4.32 8.73
N PRO A 32 -5.86 -3.72 9.87
CA PRO A 32 -6.02 -2.27 9.98
C PRO A 32 -4.66 -1.56 9.89
N ASN A 33 -4.69 -0.30 9.49
CA ASN A 33 -3.54 0.62 9.48
C ASN A 33 -2.32 0.07 8.72
N PRO A 34 -2.45 -0.35 7.44
CA PRO A 34 -1.32 -0.82 6.65
C PRO A 34 -0.26 0.29 6.49
N ASP A 35 0.99 -0.07 6.69
CA ASP A 35 2.16 0.81 6.66
C ASP A 35 3.21 0.41 5.62
N TRP A 36 2.91 -0.59 4.79
CA TRP A 36 3.71 -1.00 3.64
C TRP A 36 2.94 -0.79 2.35
N ALA A 37 3.64 -0.68 1.24
CA ALA A 37 3.06 -0.40 -0.07
C ALA A 37 3.69 -1.24 -1.17
N SER A 38 2.91 -1.54 -2.21
CA SER A 38 3.41 -1.94 -3.51
C SER A 38 3.31 -0.75 -4.46
N LEU A 39 4.46 -0.16 -4.78
CA LEU A 39 4.50 1.11 -5.52
C LEU A 39 3.94 1.00 -6.93
N ASN A 40 4.16 -0.13 -7.61
CA ASN A 40 3.68 -0.34 -8.97
C ASN A 40 2.22 -0.79 -9.03
N LEU A 41 1.68 -1.36 -7.94
CA LEU A 41 0.27 -1.74 -7.85
C LEU A 41 -0.60 -0.63 -7.25
N GLY A 42 0.01 0.37 -6.61
CA GLY A 42 -0.71 1.49 -6.01
C GLY A 42 -1.51 1.12 -4.77
N SER A 43 -1.07 0.11 -4.01
CA SER A 43 -1.80 -0.46 -2.89
C SER A 43 -1.00 -0.46 -1.58
N LEU A 44 -1.70 -0.29 -0.46
CA LEU A 44 -1.17 -0.46 0.90
C LEU A 44 -1.48 -1.85 1.47
N MET A 45 -0.51 -2.41 2.17
CA MET A 45 -0.58 -3.72 2.80
C MET A 45 0.05 -3.70 4.19
N CYS A 46 -0.28 -4.67 5.03
CA CYS A 46 0.39 -4.87 6.31
C CYS A 46 1.80 -5.45 6.12
N ILE A 47 2.59 -5.43 7.19
CA ILE A 47 3.96 -5.97 7.19
C ILE A 47 4.03 -7.44 6.75
N GLU A 48 3.08 -8.27 7.16
CA GLU A 48 3.06 -9.70 6.81
C GLU A 48 2.83 -9.91 5.31
N CYS A 49 1.82 -9.27 4.74
CA CYS A 49 1.54 -9.33 3.30
C CYS A 49 2.69 -8.73 2.49
N SER A 50 3.38 -7.71 3.03
CA SER A 50 4.60 -7.18 2.42
C SER A 50 5.70 -8.25 2.27
N GLY A 51 5.82 -9.17 3.23
CA GLY A 51 6.74 -10.31 3.17
C GLY A 51 6.41 -11.25 2.02
N ILE A 52 5.13 -11.56 1.83
CA ILE A 52 4.66 -12.37 0.70
C ILE A 52 4.97 -11.67 -0.63
N HIS A 53 4.64 -10.38 -0.75
CA HIS A 53 4.91 -9.59 -1.95
C HIS A 53 6.41 -9.51 -2.29
N ARG A 54 7.31 -9.51 -1.29
CA ARG A 54 8.76 -9.57 -1.52
C ARG A 54 9.18 -10.89 -2.16
N ASN A 55 8.58 -12.01 -1.74
CA ASN A 55 8.88 -13.33 -2.29
C ASN A 55 8.43 -13.49 -3.75
N LEU A 56 7.45 -12.69 -4.21
CA LEU A 56 7.05 -12.65 -5.62
C LEU A 56 8.13 -12.03 -6.54
N GLY A 57 8.97 -11.14 -5.98
CA GLY A 57 10.02 -10.43 -6.70
C GLY A 57 9.58 -9.09 -7.30
N THR A 58 10.57 -8.22 -7.56
CA THR A 58 10.39 -6.80 -7.91
C THR A 58 9.76 -6.54 -9.29
N HIS A 59 9.75 -7.55 -10.15
CA HIS A 59 9.08 -7.51 -11.45
C HIS A 59 7.55 -7.58 -11.29
N LEU A 60 7.05 -8.14 -10.18
CA LEU A 60 5.63 -8.21 -9.85
C LEU A 60 5.23 -7.16 -8.81
N SER A 61 6.00 -7.03 -7.72
CA SER A 61 5.67 -6.09 -6.63
C SER A 61 6.90 -5.35 -6.13
N ARG A 62 6.85 -4.02 -6.15
CA ARG A 62 7.91 -3.13 -5.64
C ARG A 62 7.54 -2.64 -4.25
N VAL A 63 7.99 -3.39 -3.23
CA VAL A 63 7.61 -3.16 -1.83
C VAL A 63 8.43 -2.02 -1.18
N ARG A 64 7.74 -1.10 -0.49
CA ARG A 64 8.31 -0.03 0.35
C ARG A 64 7.53 0.16 1.66
N SER A 65 8.22 0.52 2.73
CA SER A 65 7.63 1.00 3.99
C SER A 65 7.29 2.48 3.87
N LEU A 66 6.13 2.89 4.38
CA LEU A 66 5.78 4.30 4.50
C LEU A 66 6.66 5.06 5.50
N ASP A 67 7.24 4.36 6.48
CA ASP A 67 7.97 4.99 7.60
C ASP A 67 9.49 4.76 7.54
N LEU A 68 9.95 3.70 6.86
CA LEU A 68 11.36 3.27 6.88
C LEU A 68 12.12 3.50 5.58
N ASP A 69 11.43 3.78 4.48
CA ASP A 69 12.05 3.95 3.16
C ASP A 69 11.90 5.38 2.64
N ASP A 70 12.79 5.80 1.74
CA ASP A 70 12.63 7.02 0.96
C ASP A 70 11.59 6.86 -0.14
N TRP A 71 10.77 7.89 -0.33
CA TRP A 71 9.65 7.89 -1.27
C TRP A 71 9.87 8.83 -2.45
N PRO A 72 9.88 8.31 -3.69
CA PRO A 72 9.84 9.16 -4.87
C PRO A 72 8.49 9.91 -4.92
N GLY A 73 8.53 11.24 -5.00
CA GLY A 73 7.31 12.07 -5.01
C GLY A 73 6.33 11.72 -6.14
N GLU A 74 6.84 11.27 -7.29
CA GLU A 74 6.02 10.79 -8.42
C GLU A 74 5.17 9.55 -8.08
N LEU A 75 5.62 8.71 -7.15
CA LEU A 75 4.90 7.50 -6.76
C LEU A 75 3.79 7.78 -5.76
N ILE A 76 3.83 8.92 -5.04
CA ILE A 76 2.70 9.38 -4.22
C ILE A 76 1.45 9.57 -5.08
N LEU A 77 1.61 10.07 -6.32
CA LEU A 77 0.49 10.25 -7.24
C LEU A 77 -0.12 8.91 -7.66
N VAL A 78 0.71 7.89 -7.90
CA VAL A 78 0.23 6.53 -8.21
C VAL A 78 -0.57 5.97 -7.04
N MET A 79 -0.03 6.09 -5.82
CA MET A 79 -0.67 5.58 -4.61
C MET A 79 -2.01 6.25 -4.31
N THR A 80 -2.12 7.56 -4.56
CA THR A 80 -3.36 8.32 -4.33
C THR A 80 -4.39 8.13 -5.45
N ALA A 81 -3.95 7.92 -6.69
CA ALA A 81 -4.83 7.67 -7.83
C ALA A 81 -5.46 6.27 -7.81
N ILE A 82 -4.71 5.26 -7.36
CA ILE A 82 -5.21 3.87 -7.27
C ILE A 82 -5.88 3.65 -5.91
N GLY A 83 -5.09 3.48 -4.85
CA GLY A 83 -5.58 3.13 -3.53
C GLY A 83 -6.26 1.75 -3.48
N ASN A 84 -6.44 1.24 -2.27
CA ASN A 84 -6.92 -0.13 -2.07
C ASN A 84 -8.35 -0.35 -2.54
N ALA A 85 -9.21 0.68 -2.53
CA ALA A 85 -10.56 0.53 -3.05
C ALA A 85 -10.58 0.23 -4.55
N LEU A 86 -9.76 0.90 -5.35
CA LEU A 86 -9.66 0.59 -6.79
C LEU A 86 -8.89 -0.70 -7.02
N ALA A 87 -7.81 -0.93 -6.27
CA ALA A 87 -7.06 -2.18 -6.36
C ALA A 87 -7.96 -3.40 -6.14
N ASN A 88 -8.77 -3.42 -5.06
CA ASN A 88 -9.72 -4.50 -4.82
C ASN A 88 -10.79 -4.59 -5.92
N ALA A 89 -11.30 -3.47 -6.43
CA ALA A 89 -12.28 -3.50 -7.52
C ALA A 89 -11.71 -4.12 -8.82
N VAL A 90 -10.41 -3.99 -9.06
CA VAL A 90 -9.73 -4.56 -10.24
C VAL A 90 -9.32 -6.02 -9.99
N TRP A 91 -8.65 -6.30 -8.88
CA TRP A 91 -8.03 -7.60 -8.61
C TRP A 91 -8.97 -8.59 -7.92
N GLU A 92 -9.95 -8.10 -7.15
CA GLU A 92 -10.94 -8.90 -6.41
C GLU A 92 -12.38 -8.68 -6.92
N GLY A 93 -12.58 -7.92 -8.01
CA GLY A 93 -13.93 -7.55 -8.48
C GLY A 93 -14.74 -8.70 -9.09
N ALA A 94 -14.10 -9.81 -9.47
CA ALA A 94 -14.72 -10.93 -10.20
C ALA A 94 -14.41 -12.31 -9.60
N VAL A 95 -14.04 -12.37 -8.32
CA VAL A 95 -13.77 -13.64 -7.64
C VAL A 95 -15.06 -14.25 -7.09
N GLU A 96 -15.58 -15.28 -7.75
CA GLU A 96 -16.74 -16.04 -7.29
C GLU A 96 -16.36 -17.04 -6.19
N GLY A 97 -17.08 -17.05 -5.07
CA GLY A 97 -16.89 -18.01 -3.97
C GLY A 97 -15.59 -17.84 -3.17
N TYR A 98 -14.73 -16.89 -3.56
CA TYR A 98 -13.55 -16.51 -2.78
C TYR A 98 -13.95 -15.70 -1.56
N GLN A 99 -13.32 -15.97 -0.43
CA GLN A 99 -13.35 -15.11 0.74
C GLN A 99 -11.96 -14.57 0.95
N LYS A 100 -11.87 -13.24 1.03
CA LYS A 100 -10.61 -12.56 1.34
C LYS A 100 -10.09 -13.07 2.68
N PRO A 101 -8.80 -13.43 2.79
CA PRO A 101 -8.24 -13.88 4.05
C PRO A 101 -8.33 -12.75 5.09
N GLY A 102 -8.53 -13.10 6.35
CA GLY A 102 -8.48 -12.13 7.43
C GLY A 102 -7.05 -11.86 7.91
N PRO A 103 -6.89 -10.98 8.91
CA PRO A 103 -5.60 -10.73 9.56
C PRO A 103 -5.02 -12.00 10.18
N GLU A 104 -5.88 -12.83 10.79
CA GLU A 104 -5.54 -14.07 11.50
C GLU A 104 -5.45 -15.31 10.61
N SER A 105 -5.63 -15.17 9.29
CA SER A 105 -5.50 -16.30 8.37
C SER A 105 -4.04 -16.76 8.27
N SER A 106 -3.81 -18.07 8.19
CA SER A 106 -2.48 -18.63 7.94
C SER A 106 -1.91 -18.11 6.62
N ARG A 107 -0.62 -17.75 6.62
CA ARG A 107 0.11 -17.14 5.50
C ARG A 107 1.14 -18.11 4.94
#